data_AF-A0A095BM71-F1
#
_entry.id   AF-A0A095BM71-F1
#
_cell.length_a   1.000
_cell.length_b   1.000
_cell.length_c   1.000
_cell.angle_alpha   90.00
_cell.angle_beta   90.00
_cell.angle_gamma   90.00
#
_symmetry.space_group_name_H-M   'P 1'
#
loop_
_entity.id
_entity.type
_entity.pdbx_description
1 polymer ?
#
loop_
_entity_poly.entity_id
_entity_poly.type
_entity_poly.pdbx_seq_one_letter_code
_entity_poly.pdbx_strand_id
1 'polypeptide(L)'
;MAFRPFGFAFELRTPLDLAESKRRIRQCKQPWYDPSDGPRGFIVGRFICLWSSVVQSQGPMLIGRIRDDGMGCRIAGRSGSDINGMLYLALTGVLLAVVAAGLYRDGQMGPSAAMMLALCAVALILLLWSASRERRAGLVLVDFVELTLGSDARHEFR
;
A
#
# COMPACT_ATOMS: atom_id res chain seq x y z
N MET A 1 -8.11 -14.54 8.19
CA MET A 1 -7.08 -13.57 7.74
C MET A 1 -7.22 -12.31 8.56
N ALA A 2 -6.15 -11.78 9.16
CA ALA A 2 -6.22 -10.49 9.87
C ALA A 2 -6.59 -9.35 8.90
N PHE A 3 -7.47 -8.44 9.35
CA PHE A 3 -7.84 -7.23 8.62
C PHE A 3 -6.63 -6.29 8.56
N ARG A 4 -6.10 -6.08 7.36
CA ARG A 4 -4.93 -5.25 7.09
C ARG A 4 -5.18 -4.40 5.86
N PRO A 5 -5.92 -3.28 6.01
CA PRO A 5 -6.37 -2.49 4.87
C PRO A 5 -5.19 -1.87 4.11
N PHE A 6 -4.10 -1.53 4.79
CA PHE A 6 -2.91 -0.93 4.16
C PHE A 6 -1.83 -1.96 3.81
N GLY A 7 -2.23 -3.20 3.52
CA GLY A 7 -1.30 -4.28 3.17
C GLY A 7 -0.49 -4.82 4.36
N PHE A 8 0.64 -5.47 4.07
CA PHE A 8 1.52 -6.09 5.06
C PHE A 8 2.80 -5.26 5.25
N ALA A 9 3.40 -5.37 6.44
CA ALA A 9 4.72 -4.81 6.69
C ALA A 9 5.79 -5.74 6.12
N PHE A 10 6.85 -5.17 5.55
CA PHE A 10 8.00 -5.92 5.10
C PHE A 10 9.29 -5.27 5.61
N GLU A 11 10.31 -6.10 5.77
CA GLU A 11 11.66 -5.69 6.10
C GLU A 11 12.65 -6.55 5.32
N LEU A 12 13.56 -5.88 4.60
CA LEU A 12 14.62 -6.50 3.82
C LEU A 12 15.96 -5.98 4.33
N ARG A 13 16.95 -6.87 4.44
CA ARG A 13 18.32 -6.52 4.81
C ARG A 13 19.26 -6.97 3.72
N THR A 14 20.07 -6.06 3.22
CA THR A 14 21.04 -6.33 2.17
C THR A 14 22.43 -5.92 2.65
N PRO A 15 23.48 -6.70 2.31
CA PRO A 15 24.86 -6.28 2.56
C PRO A 15 25.29 -5.13 1.65
N LEU A 16 24.48 -4.75 0.66
CA LEU A 16 24.76 -3.64 -0.24
C LEU A 16 24.66 -2.30 0.49
N ASP A 17 25.52 -1.36 0.10
CA ASP A 17 25.43 0.02 0.58
C ASP A 17 24.17 0.73 0.04
N LEU A 18 23.91 1.93 0.55
CA LEU A 18 22.73 2.71 0.20
C LEU A 18 22.71 3.13 -1.27
N ALA A 19 23.87 3.43 -1.84
CA ALA A 19 23.98 3.94 -3.20
C ALA A 19 23.76 2.80 -4.21
N GLU A 20 24.40 1.67 -3.98
CA GLU A 20 24.34 0.46 -4.77
C GLU A 20 22.96 -0.19 -4.70
N SER A 21 22.33 -0.23 -3.51
CA SER A 21 20.95 -0.69 -3.36
C SER A 21 19.99 0.14 -4.23
N LYS A 22 20.11 1.47 -4.19
CA LYS A 22 19.27 2.36 -5.01
C LYS A 22 19.58 2.21 -6.50
N ARG A 23 20.85 2.04 -6.85
CA ARG A 23 21.30 1.88 -8.24
C ARG A 23 20.71 0.61 -8.84
N ARG A 24 20.80 -0.54 -8.16
CA ARG A 24 20.24 -1.81 -8.64
C ARG A 24 18.74 -1.74 -8.82
N ILE A 25 18.01 -1.23 -7.83
CA ILE A 25 16.55 -1.06 -7.95
C ILE A 25 16.19 -0.13 -9.14
N ARG A 26 16.97 0.94 -9.37
CA ARG A 26 16.76 1.84 -10.52
C ARG A 26 17.08 1.20 -11.87
N GLN A 27 18.03 0.27 -11.93
CA GLN A 27 18.43 -0.42 -13.15
C GLN A 27 17.45 -1.54 -13.51
N CYS A 28 16.85 -2.20 -12.52
CA CYS A 28 15.95 -3.34 -12.75
C CYS A 28 14.47 -2.95 -12.83
N LYS A 29 14.08 -1.74 -12.43
CA LYS A 29 12.68 -1.26 -12.56
C LYS A 29 12.36 -0.90 -14.01
N GLN A 30 11.09 -1.02 -14.36
CA GLN A 30 10.60 -0.57 -15.67
C GLN A 30 10.49 0.96 -15.76
N PRO A 31 10.58 1.50 -16.99
CA PRO A 31 10.21 2.88 -17.27
C PRO A 31 8.76 3.18 -16.87
N TRP A 32 8.45 4.45 -16.58
CA TRP A 32 7.09 4.83 -16.17
C TRP A 32 6.05 4.59 -17.25
N TYR A 33 6.42 4.76 -18.52
CA TYR A 33 5.51 4.69 -19.66
C TYR A 33 5.41 3.30 -20.30
N ASP A 34 6.03 2.28 -19.70
CA ASP A 34 5.96 0.92 -20.22
C ASP A 34 4.52 0.36 -20.06
N PRO A 35 3.84 -0.06 -21.14
CA PRO A 35 2.49 -0.59 -21.06
C PRO A 35 2.43 -2.00 -20.44
N SER A 36 3.56 -2.71 -20.32
CA SER A 36 3.61 -4.01 -19.67
C SER A 36 3.45 -3.88 -18.15
N ASP A 37 2.89 -4.91 -17.52
CA ASP A 37 2.85 -5.00 -16.06
C ASP A 37 4.24 -5.33 -15.52
N GLY A 38 4.69 -4.56 -14.53
CA GLY A 38 6.01 -4.76 -13.94
C GLY A 38 6.39 -3.69 -12.91
N PRO A 39 7.45 -3.94 -12.13
CA PRO A 39 7.85 -3.09 -11.02
C PRO A 39 8.36 -1.74 -11.53
N ARG A 40 7.67 -0.68 -11.15
CA ARG A 40 8.00 0.70 -11.53
C ARG A 40 7.81 1.65 -10.35
N GLY A 41 8.41 2.81 -10.46
CA GLY A 41 8.18 3.89 -9.52
C GLY A 41 9.38 4.79 -9.29
N PHE A 42 9.51 5.33 -8.09
CA PHE A 42 10.55 6.31 -7.76
C PHE A 42 11.23 6.05 -6.43
N ILE A 43 12.47 6.52 -6.36
CA ILE A 43 13.28 6.56 -5.15
C ILE A 43 13.74 7.99 -4.96
N VAL A 44 13.26 8.65 -3.90
CA VAL A 44 13.60 10.03 -3.54
C VAL A 44 14.26 10.03 -2.18
N GLY A 45 15.54 10.43 -2.14
CA GLY A 45 16.32 10.40 -0.90
C GLY A 45 16.38 8.99 -0.31
N ARG A 46 15.77 8.81 0.87
CA ARG A 46 15.68 7.52 1.59
C ARG A 46 14.34 6.80 1.40
N PHE A 47 13.43 7.33 0.58
CA PHE A 47 12.11 6.76 0.39
C PHE A 47 12.02 6.05 -0.95
N ILE A 48 11.32 4.92 -0.95
CA ILE A 48 11.00 4.12 -2.14
C ILE A 48 9.48 3.99 -2.25
N CYS A 49 8.98 4.20 -3.47
CA CYS A 49 7.58 4.06 -3.81
C CYS A 49 7.49 3.27 -5.12
N LEU A 50 6.86 2.11 -5.10
CA LEU A 50 6.70 1.24 -6.27
C LEU A 50 5.22 0.86 -6.50
N TRP A 51 4.90 0.62 -7.76
CA TRP A 51 3.62 0.11 -8.25
C TRP A 51 3.86 -0.83 -9.45
N SER A 52 2.86 -1.62 -9.83
CA SER A 52 2.97 -2.65 -10.88
C SER A 52 2.37 -2.23 -12.23
N SER A 53 1.31 -1.40 -12.23
CA SER A 53 0.59 -1.02 -13.45
C SER A 53 0.34 0.49 -13.55
N VAL A 54 0.44 1.07 -14.75
CA VAL A 54 -0.05 2.44 -15.04
C VAL A 54 -1.46 2.40 -15.65
N VAL A 55 -1.81 1.28 -16.28
CA VAL A 55 -3.07 1.10 -17.00
C VAL A 55 -4.16 0.58 -16.06
N GLN A 56 -3.84 -0.42 -15.23
CA GLN A 56 -4.69 -0.73 -14.09
C GLN A 56 -4.36 0.30 -13.03
N SER A 57 -5.32 1.17 -12.71
CA SER A 57 -5.24 2.30 -11.76
C SER A 57 -4.94 1.91 -10.31
N GLN A 58 -4.09 0.91 -10.09
CA GLN A 58 -3.57 0.53 -8.80
C GLN A 58 -2.51 1.56 -8.44
N GLY A 59 -2.79 2.35 -7.42
CA GLY A 59 -1.86 3.34 -6.90
C GLY A 59 -0.58 2.71 -6.35
N PRO A 60 0.24 3.46 -5.59
CA PRO A 60 1.44 2.93 -4.97
C PRO A 60 1.09 1.70 -4.14
N MET A 61 1.70 0.58 -4.51
CA MET A 61 1.49 -0.70 -3.87
C MET A 61 2.54 -0.95 -2.79
N LEU A 62 3.75 -0.42 -2.96
CA LEU A 62 4.84 -0.55 -2.01
C LEU A 62 5.39 0.82 -1.64
N ILE A 63 5.42 1.14 -0.36
CA ILE A 63 6.04 2.33 0.19
C ILE A 63 7.00 1.91 1.29
N GLY A 64 8.27 2.32 1.18
CA GLY A 64 9.30 1.95 2.14
C GLY A 64 10.32 3.03 2.36
N ARG A 65 11.14 2.83 3.40
CA ARG A 65 12.28 3.66 3.73
C ARG A 65 13.53 2.80 3.77
N ILE A 66 14.55 3.26 3.06
CA ILE A 66 15.90 2.69 3.03
C ILE A 66 16.74 3.38 4.11
N ARG A 67 17.27 2.60 5.03
CA ARG A 67 18.16 3.01 6.12
C ARG A 67 19.50 2.32 5.96
N ASP A 68 20.53 2.99 6.44
CA ASP A 68 21.89 2.45 6.51
C ASP A 68 22.06 1.86 7.92
N ASP A 69 22.47 0.60 7.99
CA ASP A 69 22.66 -0.15 9.23
C ASP A 69 24.17 -0.36 9.53
N GLY A 70 25.05 0.38 8.85
CA GLY A 70 26.50 0.40 9.08
C GLY A 70 27.28 -0.75 8.43
N MET A 71 26.67 -1.92 8.26
CA MET A 71 27.24 -3.06 7.49
C MET A 71 26.52 -3.30 6.15
N GLY A 72 25.58 -2.44 5.79
CA GLY A 72 24.70 -2.62 4.63
C GLY A 72 23.46 -1.75 4.75
N CYS A 73 22.39 -2.14 4.08
CA CYS A 73 21.14 -1.40 4.06
C CYS A 73 19.94 -2.22 4.52
N ARG A 74 19.00 -1.52 5.13
CA ARG A 74 17.70 -2.04 5.55
C ARG A 74 16.59 -1.29 4.85
N ILE A 75 15.69 -2.02 4.20
CA ILE A 75 14.48 -1.47 3.57
C ILE A 75 13.29 -1.97 4.36
N ALA A 76 12.58 -1.05 5.03
CA ALA A 76 11.37 -1.39 5.77
C ALA A 76 10.20 -0.54 5.27
N GLY A 77 9.03 -1.14 5.17
CA GLY A 77 7.88 -0.47 4.58
C GLY A 77 6.58 -1.25 4.69
N ARG A 78 5.60 -0.81 3.91
CA ARG A 78 4.34 -1.50 3.68
C ARG A 78 4.15 -1.81 2.21
N SER A 79 3.61 -2.99 1.93
CA SER A 79 3.22 -3.41 0.59
C SER A 79 1.79 -3.96 0.58
N GLY A 80 1.01 -3.67 -0.46
CA GLY A 80 -0.39 -4.03 -0.60
C GLY A 80 -0.91 -3.90 -2.04
N SER A 81 -2.22 -4.03 -2.23
CA SER A 81 -2.88 -3.97 -3.55
C SER A 81 -3.08 -2.57 -4.09
N ASP A 82 -3.41 -1.61 -3.24
CA ASP A 82 -3.51 -0.19 -3.59
C ASP A 82 -3.54 0.66 -2.32
N ILE A 83 -2.42 1.27 -1.94
CA ILE A 83 -2.36 2.06 -0.71
C ILE A 83 -3.21 3.33 -0.82
N ASN A 84 -3.32 3.92 -2.02
CA ASN A 84 -4.09 5.15 -2.23
C ASN A 84 -5.60 4.87 -2.21
N GLY A 85 -6.07 3.86 -2.94
CA GLY A 85 -7.48 3.45 -2.90
C GLY A 85 -7.94 3.13 -1.48
N MET A 86 -7.09 2.49 -0.69
CA MET A 86 -7.40 2.18 0.71
C MET A 86 -7.40 3.42 1.62
N LEU A 87 -6.53 4.39 1.35
CA LEU A 87 -6.58 5.69 2.03
C LEU A 87 -7.88 6.43 1.72
N TYR A 88 -8.29 6.49 0.44
CA TYR A 88 -9.54 7.15 0.04
C TYR A 88 -10.79 6.46 0.62
N LEU A 89 -10.82 5.13 0.65
CA LEU A 89 -11.90 4.38 1.30
C LEU A 89 -11.95 4.67 2.82
N ALA A 90 -10.79 4.71 3.49
CA ALA A 90 -10.74 5.05 4.90
C ALA A 90 -11.23 6.48 5.18
N LEU A 91 -10.79 7.45 4.38
CA LEU A 91 -11.24 8.85 4.48
C LEU A 91 -12.74 8.99 4.23
N THR A 92 -13.27 8.28 3.23
CA THR A 92 -14.72 8.22 2.96
C THR A 92 -15.48 7.68 4.17
N GLY A 93 -14.95 6.65 4.85
CA GLY A 93 -15.55 6.12 6.07
C GLY A 93 -15.59 7.14 7.22
N VAL A 94 -14.52 7.90 7.42
CA VAL A 94 -14.47 8.99 8.41
C VAL A 94 -15.48 10.08 8.05
N LEU A 95 -15.55 10.49 6.79
CA LEU A 95 -16.50 11.50 6.33
C LEU A 95 -17.95 11.04 6.56
N LEU A 96 -18.26 9.77 6.27
CA LEU A 96 -19.59 9.19 6.51
C LEU A 96 -19.97 9.25 7.99
N ALA A 97 -19.03 8.95 8.89
CA ALA A 97 -19.25 9.05 10.33
C ALA A 97 -19.50 10.51 10.79
N VAL A 98 -18.76 11.47 10.21
CA VAL A 98 -18.95 12.90 10.48
C VAL A 98 -20.34 13.37 10.03
N VAL A 99 -20.76 12.99 8.82
CA VAL A 99 -22.09 13.32 8.28
C VAL A 99 -23.19 12.71 9.15
N ALA A 100 -23.06 11.44 9.53
CA ALA A 100 -24.03 10.77 10.41
C ALA A 100 -24.14 11.47 11.77
N ALA A 101 -23.01 11.86 12.37
CA ALA A 101 -22.99 12.60 13.62
C ALA A 101 -23.63 13.99 13.50
N GLY A 102 -23.40 14.70 12.39
CA GLY A 102 -24.04 15.99 12.11
C GLY A 102 -25.56 15.86 12.00
N LEU A 103 -26.04 14.94 11.15
CA LEU A 103 -27.48 14.70 10.96
C LEU A 103 -28.18 14.27 12.26
N TYR A 104 -27.52 13.47 13.09
CA TYR A 104 -28.04 13.08 14.40
C TYR A 104 -28.13 14.27 15.36
N ARG A 105 -27.09 15.11 15.42
CA ARG A 105 -27.05 16.30 16.29
C ARG A 105 -28.10 17.33 15.90
N ASP A 106 -28.32 17.53 14.60
CA ASP A 106 -29.28 18.51 14.09
C ASP A 106 -30.73 17.99 14.15
N GLY A 107 -30.96 16.76 14.63
CA GLY A 107 -32.28 16.14 14.68
C GLY A 107 -32.87 15.80 13.29
N GLN A 108 -32.04 15.86 12.24
CA GLN A 108 -32.44 15.62 10.84
C GLN A 108 -32.33 14.15 10.43
N MET A 109 -31.96 13.27 11.37
CA MET A 109 -31.75 11.85 11.14
C MET A 109 -33.09 11.09 11.04
N GLY A 110 -33.71 11.13 9.86
CA GLY A 110 -34.89 10.31 9.54
C GLY A 110 -34.56 8.82 9.40
N PRO A 111 -35.55 7.92 9.50
CA PRO A 111 -35.35 6.47 9.38
C PRO A 111 -34.80 6.04 8.01
N SER A 112 -35.18 6.74 6.94
CA SER A 112 -34.63 6.53 5.59
C SER A 112 -33.15 6.90 5.50
N ALA A 113 -32.76 8.04 6.08
CA ALA A 113 -31.37 8.48 6.14
C ALA A 113 -30.51 7.52 6.97
N ALA A 114 -31.04 7.04 8.10
CA ALA A 114 -30.38 6.02 8.92
C ALA A 114 -30.16 4.71 8.17
N MET A 115 -31.18 4.23 7.44
CA MET A 115 -31.04 3.02 6.62
C MET A 115 -29.99 3.20 5.51
N MET A 116 -30.01 4.34 4.81
CA MET A 116 -29.05 4.64 3.75
C MET A 116 -27.61 4.68 4.28
N LEU A 117 -27.38 5.36 5.41
CA LEU A 117 -26.06 5.42 6.05
C LEU A 117 -25.59 4.03 6.52
N ALA A 118 -26.50 3.19 7.04
CA ALA A 118 -26.17 1.82 7.41
C ALA A 118 -25.74 0.99 6.18
N LEU A 119 -26.47 1.09 5.06
CA LEU A 119 -26.10 0.41 3.81
C LEU A 119 -24.76 0.91 3.26
N CYS A 120 -24.50 2.21 3.30
CA CYS A 120 -23.21 2.77 2.91
C CYS A 120 -22.07 2.26 3.80
N ALA A 121 -22.29 2.17 5.11
CA ALA A 121 -21.30 1.62 6.04
C ALA A 121 -21.01 0.14 5.75
N VAL A 122 -22.04 -0.67 5.50
CA VAL A 122 -21.88 -2.08 5.11
C VAL A 122 -21.10 -2.20 3.82
N ALA A 123 -21.45 -1.43 2.78
CA ALA A 123 -20.72 -1.41 1.52
C ALA A 123 -19.25 -1.04 1.71
N LEU A 124 -18.95 -0.03 2.53
CA LEU A 124 -17.59 0.40 2.83
C LEU A 124 -16.78 -0.69 3.55
N ILE A 125 -17.38 -1.40 4.51
CA ILE A 125 -16.75 -2.53 5.18
C ILE A 125 -16.44 -3.64 4.17
N LEU A 126 -17.38 -3.96 3.28
CA LEU A 126 -17.18 -4.99 2.25
C LEU A 126 -16.06 -4.61 1.27
N LEU A 127 -16.00 -3.34 0.85
CA LEU A 127 -14.94 -2.84 -0.03
C LEU A 127 -13.57 -2.91 0.66
N LEU A 128 -13.46 -2.43 1.90
CA LEU A 128 -12.23 -2.53 2.68
C LEU A 128 -11.81 -3.98 2.92
N TRP A 129 -12.77 -4.88 3.16
CA TRP A 129 -12.50 -6.30 3.29
C TRP A 129 -11.96 -6.87 1.97
N SER A 130 -12.63 -6.60 0.85
CA SER A 130 -12.25 -7.09 -0.47
C SER A 130 -10.83 -6.66 -0.82
N ALA A 131 -10.54 -5.36 -0.69
CA ALA A 131 -9.21 -4.84 -0.97
C ALA A 131 -8.15 -5.40 0.01
N SER A 132 -8.51 -5.69 1.26
CA SER A 132 -7.62 -6.38 2.21
C SER A 132 -7.29 -7.83 1.83
N ARG A 133 -8.14 -8.50 1.03
CA ARG A 133 -7.87 -9.84 0.48
C ARG A 133 -6.87 -9.81 -0.66
N GLU A 134 -6.93 -8.77 -1.49
CA GLU A 134 -6.06 -8.59 -2.66
C GLU A 134 -4.63 -8.14 -2.29
N ARG A 135 -4.34 -7.91 -1.01
CA ARG A 135 -3.02 -7.47 -0.51
C ARG A 135 -1.81 -8.25 -1.01
N ARG A 136 -2.00 -9.49 -1.48
CA ARG A 136 -0.94 -10.32 -2.07
C ARG A 136 -0.39 -9.76 -3.37
N ALA A 137 -1.11 -8.87 -4.07
CA ALA A 137 -0.60 -8.19 -5.25
C ALA A 137 0.71 -7.41 -4.96
N GLY A 138 0.86 -6.88 -3.75
CA GLY A 138 2.07 -6.21 -3.30
C GLY A 138 3.27 -7.13 -3.04
N LEU A 139 3.09 -8.47 -2.97
CA LEU A 139 4.20 -9.41 -2.78
C LEU A 139 5.19 -9.36 -3.94
N VAL A 140 4.69 -9.29 -5.17
CA VAL A 140 5.51 -9.23 -6.39
C VAL A 140 6.54 -8.09 -6.34
N LEU A 141 6.18 -6.96 -5.72
CA LEU A 141 7.09 -5.82 -5.57
C LEU A 141 8.11 -6.02 -4.45
N VAL A 142 7.76 -6.73 -3.38
CA VAL A 142 8.71 -7.09 -2.32
C VAL A 142 9.70 -8.12 -2.86
N ASP A 143 9.22 -9.16 -3.55
CA ASP A 143 10.04 -10.18 -4.20
C ASP A 143 10.99 -9.55 -5.22
N PHE A 144 10.53 -8.56 -5.98
CA PHE A 144 11.38 -7.77 -6.88
C PHE A 144 12.51 -7.04 -6.11
N VAL A 145 12.19 -6.36 -5.01
CA VAL A 145 13.22 -5.66 -4.22
C VAL A 145 14.19 -6.67 -3.59
N GLU A 146 13.72 -7.84 -3.17
CA GLU A 146 14.55 -8.91 -2.64
C GLU A 146 15.52 -9.47 -3.69
N LEU A 147 15.00 -9.86 -4.86
CA LEU A 147 15.77 -10.39 -5.99
C LEU A 147 16.83 -9.40 -6.47
N THR A 148 16.49 -8.11 -6.55
CA THR A 148 17.44 -7.07 -6.99
C THR A 148 18.57 -6.82 -5.98
N LEU A 149 18.31 -7.07 -4.70
CA LEU A 149 19.27 -6.84 -3.61
C LEU A 149 20.03 -8.09 -3.18
N GLY A 150 19.66 -9.28 -3.69
CA GLY A 150 20.24 -10.56 -3.27
C GLY A 150 20.08 -10.81 -1.77
N SER A 151 18.95 -10.37 -1.21
CA SER A 151 18.63 -10.44 0.22
C SER A 151 17.92 -11.76 0.54
N ASP A 152 18.26 -12.42 1.65
CA ASP A 152 17.42 -13.46 2.27
C ASP A 152 16.30 -12.77 3.07
N ALA A 153 15.13 -12.52 2.48
CA ALA A 153 14.04 -11.90 3.22
C ALA A 153 13.35 -12.89 4.17
N ARG A 154 13.06 -12.44 5.40
CA ARG A 154 12.01 -13.07 6.22
C ARG A 154 10.70 -12.33 6.01
N HIS A 155 9.76 -12.94 5.30
CA HIS A 155 8.38 -12.44 5.26
C HIS A 155 7.66 -12.87 6.54
N GLU A 156 7.46 -11.95 7.48
CA GLU A 156 6.58 -12.21 8.64
C GLU A 156 5.11 -12.07 8.22
N PHE A 157 4.53 -13.17 7.72
CA PHE A 157 3.08 -13.36 7.70
C PHE A 157 2.57 -13.62 9.12
N ARG A 158 2.73 -12.66 10.04
CA ARG A 158 1.98 -12.70 11.30
C ARG A 158 0.56 -12.22 11.09
#